data_AF-A0A6J8E6T2-F1
#
_entry.id   AF-A0A6J8E6T2-F1
#
_cell.length_a   1.000
_cell.length_b   1.000
_cell.length_c   1.000
_cell.angle_alpha   90.00
_cell.angle_beta   90.00
_cell.angle_gamma   90.00
#
_symmetry.space_group_name_H-M   'P 1'
#
loop_
_entity.id
_entity.type
_entity.pdbx_description
1 polymer ?
#
loop_
_entity_poly.entity_id
_entity_poly.type
_entity_poly.pdbx_seq_one_letter_code
_entity_poly.pdbx_strand_id
1 'polypeptide(L)'
;MQIILIFLLINFSITNGYDSKKLQTIETKIDTNTETLNRYSNILQEILNRLPKGNPYVQVLQEVAAGKISRQSSQYIHFIPGYANDGNLNTISHTRNDLSQYWEVDLGHDFKIRQVEIYEGKIAALDITAGPSHNQMTRCNFYTGPAKTGDHLVLECSPIINGRYVRIQKMNHASNLALAEVKVLAFVDRRVG
;
A
#
# COMPACT_ATOMS: atom_id res chain seq x y z
N MET A 1 -9.38 35.89 -29.34
CA MET A 1 -10.72 35.86 -28.69
C MET A 1 -10.82 36.82 -27.49
N GLN A 2 -9.74 37.08 -26.73
CA GLN A 2 -9.75 37.96 -25.54
C GLN A 2 -10.04 39.46 -25.82
N ILE A 3 -9.61 40.03 -26.95
CA ILE A 3 -9.74 41.48 -27.21
C ILE A 3 -11.21 41.95 -27.33
N ILE A 4 -12.10 41.09 -27.86
CA ILE A 4 -13.53 41.42 -28.01
C ILE A 4 -14.25 41.41 -26.66
N LEU A 5 -13.83 40.54 -25.73
CA LEU A 5 -14.41 40.44 -24.39
C LEU A 5 -14.10 41.68 -23.53
N ILE A 6 -12.91 42.27 -23.70
CA ILE A 6 -12.44 43.45 -22.97
C ILE A 6 -13.28 44.70 -23.32
N PHE A 7 -13.57 44.92 -24.61
CA PHE A 7 -14.41 46.04 -25.04
C PHE A 7 -15.84 45.94 -24.51
N LEU A 8 -16.40 44.73 -24.37
CA LEU A 8 -17.76 44.53 -23.86
C LEU A 8 -17.85 44.73 -22.34
N LEU A 9 -16.84 44.29 -21.59
CA LEU A 9 -16.80 44.43 -20.13
C LEU A 9 -16.65 45.89 -19.68
N ILE A 10 -15.78 46.66 -20.35
CA ILE A 10 -15.60 48.09 -20.05
C ILE A 10 -16.89 48.88 -20.29
N ASN A 11 -17.58 48.62 -21.41
CA ASN A 11 -18.86 49.28 -21.71
C ASN A 11 -19.95 48.91 -20.68
N PHE A 12 -20.03 47.65 -20.26
CA PHE A 12 -20.99 47.18 -19.25
C PHE A 12 -20.72 47.77 -17.84
N SER A 13 -19.46 48.02 -17.50
CA SER A 13 -19.08 48.61 -16.21
C SER A 13 -19.38 50.11 -16.11
N ILE A 14 -19.21 50.86 -17.21
CA ILE A 14 -19.57 52.28 -17.28
C ILE A 14 -21.08 52.45 -17.11
N THR A 15 -21.90 51.56 -17.70
CA THR A 15 -23.36 51.60 -17.54
C THR A 15 -23.85 51.25 -16.13
N ASN A 16 -23.01 50.60 -15.30
CA ASN A 16 -23.37 50.16 -13.94
C ASN A 16 -22.65 50.94 -12.82
N GLY A 17 -21.94 52.03 -13.13
CA GLY A 17 -21.32 52.91 -12.12
C GLY A 17 -20.07 52.35 -11.44
N TYR A 18 -19.39 51.37 -12.02
CA TYR A 18 -18.12 50.84 -11.49
C TYR A 18 -16.92 51.71 -11.92
N ASP A 19 -15.96 51.92 -11.01
CA ASP A 19 -14.72 52.69 -11.26
C ASP A 19 -13.84 52.01 -12.33
N SER A 20 -13.78 52.63 -13.51
CA SER A 20 -13.07 52.10 -14.68
C SER A 20 -11.55 51.97 -14.47
N LYS A 21 -10.92 52.84 -13.66
CA LYS A 21 -9.49 52.74 -13.36
C LYS A 21 -9.19 51.53 -12.47
N LYS A 22 -10.07 51.26 -11.51
CA LYS A 22 -9.97 50.09 -10.62
C LYS A 22 -10.16 48.80 -11.40
N LEU A 23 -11.09 48.77 -12.36
CA LEU A 23 -11.31 47.62 -13.24
C LEU A 23 -10.14 47.35 -14.18
N GLN A 24 -9.61 48.38 -14.83
CA GLN A 24 -8.44 48.24 -15.71
C GLN A 24 -7.20 47.74 -14.95
N THR A 25 -7.05 48.12 -13.68
CA THR A 25 -6.01 47.61 -12.77
C THR A 25 -6.20 46.13 -12.42
N ILE A 26 -7.45 45.67 -12.32
CA ILE A 26 -7.77 44.26 -12.06
C ILE A 26 -7.53 43.42 -13.32
N GLU A 27 -7.94 43.90 -14.49
CA GLU A 27 -7.73 43.24 -15.78
C GLU A 27 -6.23 43.04 -16.07
N THR A 28 -5.43 44.10 -15.94
CA THR A 28 -3.97 44.00 -16.11
C THR A 28 -3.33 42.99 -15.15
N LYS A 29 -3.79 42.92 -13.90
CA LYS A 29 -3.32 41.88 -12.96
C LYS A 29 -3.72 40.48 -13.40
N ILE A 30 -4.94 40.28 -13.91
CA ILE A 30 -5.41 38.99 -14.43
C ILE A 30 -4.58 38.56 -15.64
N ASP A 31 -4.27 39.47 -16.55
CA ASP A 31 -3.45 39.20 -17.73
C ASP A 31 -2.03 38.79 -17.32
N THR A 32 -1.39 39.55 -16.42
CA THR A 32 -0.05 39.20 -15.91
C THR A 32 0.00 37.86 -15.19
N ASN A 33 -1.05 37.50 -14.44
CA ASN A 33 -1.15 36.20 -13.78
C ASN A 33 -1.32 35.08 -14.81
N THR A 34 -2.10 35.31 -15.86
CA THR A 34 -2.33 34.34 -16.94
C THR A 34 -1.03 34.06 -17.70
N GLU A 35 -0.27 35.10 -18.04
CA GLU A 35 1.05 34.95 -18.67
C GLU A 35 2.03 34.19 -17.78
N THR A 36 2.02 34.49 -16.48
CA THR A 36 2.85 33.80 -15.48
C THR A 36 2.51 32.31 -15.40
N LEU A 37 1.22 31.95 -15.40
CA LEU A 37 0.77 30.56 -15.43
C LEU A 37 1.17 29.83 -16.72
N ASN A 38 1.05 30.49 -17.86
CA ASN A 38 1.49 29.93 -19.14
C ASN A 38 3.00 29.65 -19.15
N ARG A 39 3.80 30.56 -18.56
CA ARG A 39 5.24 30.36 -18.42
C ARG A 39 5.56 29.16 -17.54
N TYR A 40 4.88 28.98 -16.41
CA TYR A 40 5.06 27.81 -15.55
C TYR A 40 4.65 26.52 -16.26
N SER A 41 3.54 26.53 -16.98
CA SER A 41 3.09 25.37 -17.76
C SER A 41 4.15 24.93 -18.79
N ASN A 42 4.73 25.88 -19.52
CA ASN A 42 5.76 25.57 -20.52
C ASN A 42 7.03 24.99 -19.89
N ILE A 43 7.47 25.53 -18.74
CA ILE A 43 8.63 25.00 -18.01
C ILE A 43 8.35 23.57 -17.51
N LEU A 44 7.16 23.32 -16.98
CA LEU A 44 6.76 21.97 -16.53
C LEU A 44 6.78 20.98 -17.69
N GLN A 45 6.24 21.35 -18.85
CA GLN A 45 6.27 20.50 -20.05
C GLN A 45 7.70 20.23 -20.53
N GLU A 46 8.58 21.22 -20.46
CA GLU A 46 9.98 21.04 -20.82
C GLU A 46 10.73 20.10 -19.86
N ILE A 47 10.47 20.21 -18.55
CA ILE A 47 11.03 19.31 -17.54
C ILE A 47 10.53 17.87 -17.78
N LEU A 48 9.22 17.69 -17.99
CA LEU A 48 8.61 16.38 -18.24
C LEU A 48 9.21 15.70 -19.49
N ASN A 49 9.50 16.46 -20.54
CA ASN A 49 10.10 15.95 -21.77
C ASN A 49 11.59 15.59 -21.63
N ARG A 50 12.28 16.15 -20.63
CA ARG A 50 13.69 15.87 -20.32
C ARG A 50 13.87 14.76 -19.29
N LEU A 51 12.80 14.37 -18.58
CA LEU A 51 12.86 13.21 -17.72
C LEU A 51 13.20 11.98 -18.58
N PRO A 52 14.20 11.17 -18.19
CA PRO A 52 14.52 9.96 -18.92
C PRO A 52 13.26 9.09 -18.97
N LYS A 53 12.82 8.74 -20.18
CA LYS A 53 11.84 7.66 -20.40
C LYS A 53 12.52 6.32 -20.09
N GLY A 54 12.90 6.16 -18.82
CA GLY A 54 13.38 4.90 -18.26
C GLY A 54 12.24 3.90 -18.22
N ASN A 55 12.58 2.64 -17.94
CA ASN A 55 11.65 1.54 -17.73
C ASN A 55 10.30 2.06 -17.18
N PRO A 56 9.18 1.94 -17.94
CA PRO A 56 7.89 2.49 -17.51
C PRO A 56 7.35 1.78 -16.26
N TYR A 57 8.05 0.74 -15.78
CA TYR A 57 7.76 0.03 -14.56
C TYR A 57 8.56 0.61 -13.39
N VAL A 58 7.84 1.13 -12.40
CA VAL A 58 8.37 1.40 -11.06
C VAL A 58 8.07 0.20 -10.18
N GLN A 59 9.11 -0.31 -9.51
CA GLN A 59 8.95 -1.36 -8.52
C GLN A 59 8.38 -0.75 -7.25
N VAL A 60 7.15 -1.11 -6.90
CA VAL A 60 6.49 -0.65 -5.66
C VAL A 60 6.32 -1.82 -4.71
N LEU A 61 6.31 -1.52 -3.42
CA LEU A 61 5.92 -2.49 -2.40
C LEU A 61 4.39 -2.51 -2.32
N GLN A 62 3.80 -3.68 -2.56
CA GLN A 62 2.36 -3.87 -2.54
C GLN A 62 2.01 -5.02 -1.60
N GLU A 63 0.90 -4.85 -0.88
CA GLU A 63 0.23 -5.94 -0.17
C GLU A 63 -0.31 -6.95 -1.20
N VAL A 64 0.05 -8.23 -1.06
CA VAL A 64 -0.35 -9.31 -1.97
C VAL A 64 -1.10 -10.49 -1.33
N ALA A 65 -1.31 -10.51 -0.01
CA ALA A 65 -2.05 -11.57 0.70
C ALA A 65 -3.54 -11.25 0.95
N ALA A 66 -3.98 -10.01 0.79
CA ALA A 66 -5.36 -9.59 1.06
C ALA A 66 -6.37 -10.41 0.25
N GLY A 67 -7.33 -11.01 0.96
CA GLY A 67 -8.40 -11.85 0.40
C GLY A 67 -7.95 -13.15 -0.26
N LYS A 68 -6.67 -13.50 -0.17
CA LYS A 68 -6.12 -14.73 -0.74
C LYS A 68 -6.54 -15.97 0.05
N ILE A 69 -6.43 -17.14 -0.58
CA ILE A 69 -6.77 -18.40 0.06
C ILE A 69 -5.74 -18.69 1.15
N SER A 70 -6.21 -18.84 2.38
CA SER A 70 -5.39 -19.19 3.53
C SER A 70 -5.88 -20.50 4.17
N ARG A 71 -4.97 -21.18 4.86
CA ARG A 71 -5.22 -22.40 5.62
C ARG A 71 -4.48 -22.33 6.95
N GLN A 72 -4.93 -23.12 7.91
CA GLN A 72 -4.27 -23.24 9.20
C GLN A 72 -4.22 -24.70 9.65
N SER A 73 -3.23 -25.03 10.46
CA SER A 73 -3.00 -26.39 11.00
C SER A 73 -4.24 -27.05 11.61
N SER A 74 -5.02 -26.29 12.37
CA SER A 74 -6.27 -26.73 12.96
C SER A 74 -7.19 -25.54 13.17
N GLN A 75 -8.51 -25.75 13.14
CA GLN A 75 -9.46 -24.67 13.38
C GLN A 75 -10.06 -24.77 14.79
N TYR A 76 -10.00 -23.66 15.54
CA TYR A 76 -10.79 -23.49 16.74
C TYR A 76 -12.18 -22.98 16.35
N ILE A 77 -13.18 -23.84 16.47
CA ILE A 77 -14.61 -23.51 16.29
C ILE A 77 -14.88 -22.77 14.96
N HIS A 78 -15.19 -21.46 15.02
CA HIS A 78 -15.59 -20.62 13.89
C HIS A 78 -14.49 -19.63 13.44
N PHE A 79 -13.30 -19.69 14.03
CA PHE A 79 -12.19 -18.79 13.71
C PHE A 79 -11.42 -19.32 12.50
N ILE A 80 -11.91 -18.98 11.31
CA ILE A 80 -11.39 -19.48 10.03
C ILE A 80 -10.04 -18.83 9.67
N PRO A 81 -9.21 -19.48 8.83
CA PRO A 81 -7.92 -18.93 8.39
C PRO A 81 -8.04 -17.57 7.69
N GLY A 82 -9.11 -17.39 6.90
CA GLY A 82 -9.35 -16.20 6.07
C GLY A 82 -9.49 -14.90 6.87
N TYR A 83 -9.80 -15.01 8.17
CA TYR A 83 -9.87 -13.85 9.05
C TYR A 83 -8.52 -13.18 9.29
N ALA A 84 -7.40 -13.86 9.04
CA ALA A 84 -6.09 -13.25 9.19
C ALA A 84 -5.64 -12.46 7.95
N ASN A 85 -6.45 -12.37 6.89
CA ASN A 85 -6.09 -11.66 5.68
C ASN A 85 -7.31 -11.06 4.98
N ASP A 86 -8.33 -10.67 5.75
CA ASP A 86 -9.58 -10.10 5.24
C ASP A 86 -9.60 -8.56 5.27
N GLY A 87 -8.55 -7.92 5.80
CA GLY A 87 -8.45 -6.46 5.92
C GLY A 87 -9.14 -5.90 7.18
N ASN A 88 -9.62 -6.74 8.09
CA ASN A 88 -10.34 -6.33 9.29
C ASN A 88 -9.61 -6.75 10.57
N LEU A 89 -9.02 -5.78 11.27
CA LEU A 89 -8.29 -6.01 12.52
C LEU A 89 -9.16 -6.51 13.69
N ASN A 90 -10.49 -6.62 13.53
CA ASN A 90 -11.41 -7.11 14.55
C ASN A 90 -11.82 -8.57 14.36
N THR A 91 -11.51 -9.17 13.21
CA THR A 91 -11.62 -10.61 12.98
C THR A 91 -10.31 -11.28 13.35
N ILE A 92 -10.38 -12.56 13.75
CA ILE A 92 -9.22 -13.30 14.26
C ILE A 92 -9.25 -14.72 13.67
N SER A 93 -8.16 -15.16 13.05
CA SER A 93 -7.94 -16.60 12.84
C SER A 93 -7.45 -17.23 14.15
N HIS A 94 -7.87 -18.46 14.45
CA HIS A 94 -7.49 -19.09 15.70
C HIS A 94 -7.38 -20.61 15.53
N THR A 95 -6.20 -21.14 15.86
CA THR A 95 -5.98 -22.58 15.87
C THR A 95 -6.33 -23.22 17.21
N ARG A 96 -6.44 -24.54 17.27
CA ARG A 96 -6.55 -25.22 18.57
C ARG A 96 -5.22 -25.12 19.33
N ASN A 97 -5.27 -25.42 20.63
CA ASN A 97 -4.08 -25.57 21.45
C ASN A 97 -3.43 -26.92 21.17
N ASP A 98 -2.41 -26.94 20.32
CA ASP A 98 -1.66 -28.14 19.96
C ASP A 98 -0.22 -27.76 19.57
N LEU A 99 0.61 -28.74 19.23
CA LEU A 99 1.98 -28.56 18.78
C LEU A 99 2.04 -28.02 17.35
N SER A 100 3.09 -27.25 17.06
CA SER A 100 3.43 -26.79 15.71
C SER A 100 2.27 -26.13 14.93
N GLN A 101 1.49 -25.29 15.62
CA GLN A 101 0.40 -24.57 14.97
C GLN A 101 0.94 -23.60 13.92
N TYR A 102 0.30 -23.59 12.75
CA TYR A 102 0.64 -22.69 11.66
C TYR A 102 -0.60 -22.08 11.01
N TRP A 103 -0.38 -20.92 10.41
CA TRP A 103 -1.23 -20.29 9.40
C TRP A 103 -0.40 -20.11 8.12
N GLU A 104 -1.00 -20.32 6.96
CA GLU A 104 -0.33 -20.21 5.66
C GLU A 104 -1.27 -19.61 4.61
N VAL A 105 -0.75 -18.70 3.78
CA VAL A 105 -1.46 -18.11 2.64
C VAL A 105 -0.85 -18.54 1.31
N ASP A 106 -1.72 -18.81 0.34
CA ASP A 106 -1.38 -18.99 -1.07
C ASP A 106 -1.61 -17.67 -1.82
N LEU A 107 -0.52 -17.00 -2.22
CA LEU A 107 -0.58 -15.70 -2.92
C LEU A 107 -1.13 -15.82 -4.36
N GLY A 108 -1.22 -17.04 -4.89
CA GLY A 108 -1.72 -17.38 -6.23
C GLY A 108 -0.63 -17.53 -7.29
N HIS A 109 0.52 -16.90 -7.11
CA HIS A 109 1.72 -17.05 -7.94
C HIS A 109 2.96 -16.60 -7.15
N ASP A 110 4.15 -16.78 -7.72
CA ASP A 110 5.39 -16.33 -7.08
C ASP A 110 5.48 -14.80 -7.04
N PHE A 111 5.92 -14.29 -5.89
CA PHE A 111 6.20 -12.88 -5.62
C PHE A 111 7.62 -12.71 -5.07
N LYS A 112 8.18 -11.52 -5.27
CA LYS A 112 9.41 -11.06 -4.59
C LYS A 112 9.05 -10.56 -3.19
N ILE A 113 8.85 -11.48 -2.26
CA ILE A 113 8.40 -11.22 -0.89
C ILE A 113 9.53 -10.51 -0.11
N ARG A 114 9.20 -9.33 0.43
CA ARG A 114 10.15 -8.47 1.14
C ARG A 114 9.86 -8.38 2.62
N GLN A 115 8.60 -8.37 3.01
CA GLN A 115 8.18 -8.05 4.37
C GLN A 115 6.88 -8.78 4.69
N VAL A 116 6.75 -9.23 5.94
CA VAL A 116 5.52 -9.78 6.50
C VAL A 116 5.16 -8.94 7.71
N GLU A 117 3.94 -8.41 7.73
CA GLU A 117 3.40 -7.72 8.89
C GLU A 117 2.37 -8.58 9.59
N ILE A 118 2.37 -8.55 10.92
CA ILE A 118 1.44 -9.33 11.74
C ILE A 118 0.79 -8.40 12.75
N TYR A 119 -0.53 -8.42 12.78
CA TYR A 119 -1.37 -7.79 13.78
C TYR A 119 -2.01 -8.90 14.61
N GLU A 120 -1.60 -9.03 15.87
CA GLU A 120 -2.40 -9.56 17.00
C GLU A 120 -1.56 -9.59 18.29
N GLY A 121 -2.13 -10.19 19.34
CA GLY A 121 -1.99 -9.66 20.68
C GLY A 121 -1.37 -10.51 21.78
N LYS A 122 -1.02 -11.76 21.53
CA LYS A 122 -0.20 -12.58 22.43
C LYS A 122 0.54 -13.63 21.62
N ILE A 123 1.55 -13.20 20.89
CA ILE A 123 2.38 -14.07 20.06
C ILE A 123 3.83 -14.02 20.50
N ALA A 124 4.46 -15.18 20.50
CA ALA A 124 5.85 -15.39 20.83
C ALA A 124 6.34 -16.64 20.09
N ALA A 125 7.65 -16.74 19.89
CA ALA A 125 8.31 -17.85 19.22
C ALA A 125 7.69 -18.19 17.85
N LEU A 126 7.64 -17.20 16.94
CA LEU A 126 7.16 -17.40 15.58
C LEU A 126 8.32 -17.63 14.62
N ASP A 127 8.18 -18.62 13.75
CA ASP A 127 9.00 -18.82 12.55
C ASP A 127 8.19 -18.41 11.32
N ILE A 128 8.74 -17.47 10.55
CA ILE A 128 8.11 -16.95 9.35
C ILE A 128 8.90 -17.48 8.18
N THR A 129 8.24 -18.26 7.33
CA THR A 129 8.86 -18.89 6.17
C THR A 129 8.09 -18.54 4.90
N ALA A 130 8.78 -18.50 3.77
CA ALA A 130 8.18 -18.27 2.47
C ALA A 130 8.85 -19.11 1.39
N GLY A 131 8.14 -19.43 0.31
CA GLY A 131 8.73 -20.15 -0.80
C GLY A 131 7.74 -20.61 -1.88
N PRO A 132 8.23 -21.24 -2.95
CA PRO A 132 7.40 -21.61 -4.10
C PRO A 132 6.42 -22.76 -3.83
N SER A 133 6.65 -23.58 -2.79
CA SER A 133 5.77 -24.71 -2.44
C SER A 133 5.86 -25.07 -0.96
N HIS A 134 4.89 -25.84 -0.45
CA HIS A 134 4.84 -26.28 0.95
C HIS A 134 6.07 -27.05 1.44
N ASN A 135 6.83 -27.66 0.53
CA ASN A 135 8.03 -28.43 0.84
C ASN A 135 9.34 -27.66 0.54
N GLN A 136 9.24 -26.47 -0.04
CA GLN A 136 10.36 -25.62 -0.40
C GLN A 136 10.15 -24.26 0.23
N MET A 137 10.31 -24.19 1.55
CA MET A 137 10.13 -22.98 2.34
C MET A 137 11.49 -22.53 2.89
N THR A 138 11.79 -21.25 2.75
CA THR A 138 12.98 -20.59 3.30
C THR A 138 12.56 -19.68 4.44
N ARG A 139 13.35 -19.63 5.52
CA ARG A 139 13.09 -18.70 6.63
C ARG A 139 13.23 -17.26 6.15
N CYS A 140 12.13 -16.51 6.26
CA CYS A 140 12.09 -15.06 6.07
C CYS A 140 12.57 -14.35 7.34
N ASN A 141 12.00 -14.71 8.49
CA ASN A 141 12.30 -14.08 9.76
C ASN A 141 11.94 -15.01 10.93
N PHE A 142 12.41 -14.70 12.13
CA PHE A 142 12.02 -15.35 13.37
C PHE A 142 11.75 -14.29 14.44
N TYR A 143 10.66 -14.46 15.19
CA TYR A 143 10.27 -13.55 16.26
C TYR A 143 10.21 -14.28 17.60
N THR A 144 11.10 -13.91 18.52
CA THR A 144 11.16 -14.51 19.86
C THR A 144 9.95 -14.12 20.73
N GLY A 145 9.52 -12.85 20.67
CA GLY A 145 8.44 -12.32 21.52
C GLY A 145 8.84 -11.98 22.96
N PRO A 146 7.86 -11.68 23.82
CA PRO A 146 6.42 -11.65 23.52
C PRO A 146 5.95 -10.32 22.90
N ALA A 147 4.99 -10.41 21.97
CA ALA A 147 4.16 -9.29 21.55
C ALA A 147 2.97 -9.12 22.49
N LYS A 148 2.57 -7.89 22.74
CA LYS A 148 1.41 -7.50 23.54
C LYS A 148 0.17 -7.30 22.68
N THR A 149 -0.99 -7.19 23.33
CA THR A 149 -2.27 -6.98 22.66
C THR A 149 -2.30 -5.63 21.97
N GLY A 150 -2.51 -5.66 20.65
CA GLY A 150 -2.48 -4.48 19.79
C GLY A 150 -1.11 -4.19 19.14
N ASP A 151 -0.08 -5.00 19.39
CA ASP A 151 1.21 -4.84 18.72
C ASP A 151 1.09 -5.12 17.21
N HIS A 152 1.88 -4.37 16.45
CA HIS A 152 2.07 -4.53 15.01
C HIS A 152 3.53 -4.93 14.76
N LEU A 153 3.74 -6.17 14.37
CA LEU A 153 5.06 -6.68 14.03
C LEU A 153 5.33 -6.41 12.56
N VAL A 154 6.48 -5.82 12.25
CA VAL A 154 6.98 -5.64 10.90
C VAL A 154 8.26 -6.47 10.76
N LEU A 155 8.18 -7.55 9.97
CA LEU A 155 9.23 -8.56 9.86
C LEU A 155 9.77 -8.58 8.43
N GLU A 156 10.99 -8.09 8.27
CA GLU A 156 11.68 -8.04 6.98
C GLU A 156 12.28 -9.40 6.59
N CYS A 157 12.07 -9.83 5.35
CA CYS A 157 12.80 -10.96 4.77
C CYS A 157 14.14 -10.48 4.23
N SER A 158 15.23 -11.07 4.73
CA SER A 158 16.60 -10.82 4.25
C SER A 158 17.33 -12.15 4.06
N PRO A 159 17.60 -12.59 2.81
CA PRO A 159 17.33 -11.88 1.56
C PRO A 159 15.83 -11.84 1.18
N ILE A 160 15.49 -11.08 0.13
CA ILE A 160 14.19 -11.14 -0.54
C ILE A 160 13.93 -12.59 -0.99
N ILE A 161 12.72 -13.09 -0.76
CA ILE A 161 12.35 -14.46 -1.11
C ILE A 161 11.43 -14.46 -2.32
N ASN A 162 11.77 -15.24 -3.34
CA ASN A 162 10.83 -15.58 -4.41
C ASN A 162 9.93 -16.72 -3.91
N GLY A 163 8.63 -16.47 -3.77
CA GLY A 163 7.72 -17.51 -3.32
C GLY A 163 6.24 -17.18 -3.50
N ARG A 164 5.43 -18.25 -3.49
CA ARG A 164 3.97 -18.23 -3.60
C ARG A 164 3.28 -18.43 -2.25
N TYR A 165 3.94 -19.12 -1.32
CA TYR A 165 3.39 -19.42 -0.01
C TYR A 165 4.14 -18.65 1.07
N VAL A 166 3.41 -18.13 2.05
CA VAL A 166 3.96 -17.57 3.30
C VAL A 166 3.32 -18.30 4.47
N ARG A 167 4.15 -18.80 5.39
CA ARG A 167 3.71 -19.51 6.59
C ARG A 167 4.22 -18.83 7.84
N ILE A 168 3.32 -18.61 8.79
CA ILE A 168 3.62 -18.21 10.16
C ILE A 168 3.40 -19.44 11.02
N GLN A 169 4.47 -19.92 11.65
CA GLN A 169 4.43 -21.12 12.48
C GLN A 169 4.88 -20.80 13.89
N LYS A 170 4.15 -21.34 14.86
CA LYS A 170 4.55 -21.29 16.27
C LYS A 170 5.56 -22.39 16.57
N MET A 171 6.66 -22.01 17.21
CA MET A 171 7.78 -22.91 17.49
C MET A 171 7.66 -23.55 18.87
N ASN A 172 7.84 -24.88 18.92
CA ASN A 172 8.16 -25.69 20.11
C ASN A 172 7.34 -25.44 21.40
N HIS A 173 6.09 -24.99 21.27
CA HIS A 173 5.18 -24.81 22.41
C HIS A 173 3.76 -25.24 22.03
N ALA A 174 3.17 -26.16 22.80
CA ALA A 174 1.76 -26.53 22.67
C ALA A 174 0.89 -25.32 23.04
N SER A 175 0.41 -24.60 22.04
CA SER A 175 -0.38 -23.38 22.22
C SER A 175 -1.04 -22.99 20.91
N ASN A 176 -2.15 -22.25 20.99
CA ASN A 176 -2.81 -21.70 19.81
C ASN A 176 -1.94 -20.66 19.11
N LEU A 177 -2.19 -20.52 17.81
CA LEU A 177 -1.83 -19.36 17.00
C LEU A 177 -3.11 -18.58 16.73
N ALA A 178 -3.13 -17.33 17.18
CA ALA A 178 -4.18 -16.38 16.88
C ALA A 178 -3.56 -15.21 16.10
N LEU A 179 -4.15 -14.89 14.95
CA LEU A 179 -3.73 -13.77 14.11
C LEU A 179 -4.97 -12.96 13.68
N ALA A 180 -4.97 -11.65 13.95
CA ALA A 180 -6.03 -10.74 13.49
C ALA A 180 -5.79 -10.30 12.06
N GLU A 181 -4.55 -10.00 11.68
CA GLU A 181 -4.23 -9.69 10.28
C GLU A 181 -2.77 -10.01 9.98
N VAL A 182 -2.54 -10.49 8.77
CA VAL A 182 -1.24 -10.80 8.20
C VAL A 182 -1.19 -10.14 6.84
N LYS A 183 -0.21 -9.26 6.66
CA LYS A 183 0.07 -8.62 5.38
C LYS A 183 1.37 -9.16 4.82
N VAL A 184 1.38 -9.46 3.53
CA VAL A 184 2.58 -9.85 2.80
C VAL A 184 2.90 -8.75 1.80
N LEU A 185 4.03 -8.11 2.00
CA LEU A 185 4.48 -6.97 1.22
C LEU A 185 5.54 -7.49 0.25
N ALA A 186 5.25 -7.38 -1.04
CA ALA A 186 6.10 -7.85 -2.11
C ALA A 186 6.32 -6.76 -3.16
N PHE A 187 7.44 -6.87 -3.87
CA PHE A 187 7.69 -5.98 -4.98
C PHE A 187 6.89 -6.37 -6.22
N VAL A 188 6.23 -5.39 -6.82
CA VAL A 188 5.47 -5.52 -8.07
C VAL A 188 5.81 -4.38 -9.02
N ASP A 189 5.84 -4.70 -10.31
CA ASP A 189 6.11 -3.75 -11.37
C ASP A 189 4.81 -3.02 -11.76
N ARG A 190 4.74 -1.71 -11.53
CA ARG A 190 3.59 -0.88 -11.94
C ARG A 190 3.95 0.02 -13.11
N ARG A 191 3.11 0.01 -14.15
CA ARG A 191 3.23 0.96 -15.26
C ARG A 191 2.88 2.37 -14.79
N VAL A 192 3.77 3.31 -15.08
CA VAL A 192 3.51 4.74 -14.96
C VAL A 192 3.06 5.24 -16.33
N GLY A 193 1.87 5.84 -16.39
CA GLY A 193 1.24 6.41 -17.58
C GLY A 193 0.88 7.86 -17.34
#